data_AF-A0AAP4A2Y8-F1
#
_entry.id   AF-A0AAP4A2Y8-F1
#
_cell.length_a   1.000
_cell.length_b   1.000
_cell.length_c   1.000
_cell.angle_alpha   90.00
_cell.angle_beta   90.00
_cell.angle_gamma   90.00
#
_symmetry.space_group_name_H-M   'P 1'
#
loop_
_entity.id
_entity.type
_entity.pdbx_description
1 polymer ?
#
loop_
_entity_poly.entity_id
_entity_poly.type
_entity_poly.pdbx_seq_one_letter_code
_entity_poly.pdbx_strand_id
1 'polypeptide(L)'
;MIQYNDIRKVWSQGIKADLGVQVINMNSTAAVPSGPFLTYTFEGVGEGRGQPVYTQENNRLVQRETVEFTVSFMSSAEDHVTAVNIALRVQDWLRTIGRNQLKELDVVVSNIGPLDNRDIVVGNEWERRMGFDVDFRTTSVADQDLEYIEKVKIANKIIT
;
A
#
# COMPACT_ATOMS: atom_id res chain seq x y z
N MET A 1 -5.86 -11.16 4.46
CA MET A 1 -5.29 -10.03 5.20
C MET A 1 -4.03 -9.58 4.50
N ILE A 2 -4.00 -8.29 4.17
CA ILE A 2 -2.86 -7.61 3.56
C ILE A 2 -1.84 -7.30 4.65
N GLN A 3 -0.54 -7.43 4.35
CA GLN A 3 0.56 -7.16 5.29
C GLN A 3 0.83 -5.66 5.48
N TYR A 4 -0.21 -4.87 5.80
CA TYR A 4 -0.19 -3.40 5.83
C TYR A 4 1.03 -2.79 6.54
N ASN A 5 1.37 -3.33 7.71
CA ASN A 5 2.49 -2.82 8.52
C ASN A 5 3.86 -3.08 7.91
N ASP A 6 4.04 -4.18 7.20
CA ASP A 6 5.35 -4.53 6.64
C ASP A 6 5.56 -3.83 5.30
N ILE A 7 4.50 -3.71 4.50
CA ILE A 7 4.49 -2.91 3.28
C ILE A 7 4.91 -1.45 3.61
N ARG A 8 4.31 -0.82 4.62
CA ARG A 8 4.66 0.57 4.96
C ARG A 8 6.06 0.74 5.53
N LYS A 9 6.62 -0.28 6.17
CA LYS A 9 8.01 -0.26 6.65
C LYS A 9 8.98 -0.23 5.47
N VAL A 10 8.70 -0.96 4.38
CA VAL A 10 9.58 -1.00 3.20
C VAL A 10 9.84 0.39 2.67
N TRP A 11 8.81 1.17 2.34
CA TRP A 11 9.06 2.54 1.85
C TRP A 11 9.55 3.48 2.95
N SER A 12 9.01 3.41 4.17
CA SER A 12 9.44 4.38 5.20
C SER A 12 10.89 4.19 5.65
N GLN A 13 11.38 2.97 5.71
CA GLN A 13 12.77 2.66 6.05
C GLN A 13 13.68 2.68 4.83
N GLY A 14 13.24 2.11 3.70
CA GLY A 14 14.02 2.06 2.46
C GLY A 14 14.30 3.44 1.88
N ILE A 15 13.29 4.30 1.77
CA ILE A 15 13.49 5.69 1.29
C ILE A 15 14.42 6.46 2.22
N LYS A 16 14.30 6.26 3.55
CA LYS A 16 15.21 6.89 4.50
C LYS A 16 16.65 6.40 4.35
N ALA A 17 16.84 5.10 4.21
CA ALA A 17 18.17 4.48 4.08
C ALA A 17 18.84 4.85 2.75
N ASP A 18 18.11 4.77 1.63
CA ASP A 18 18.66 4.91 0.28
C ASP A 18 18.71 6.39 -0.17
N LEU A 19 17.75 7.21 0.26
CA LEU A 19 17.62 8.59 -0.20
C LEU A 19 17.90 9.64 0.87
N GLY A 20 17.98 9.25 2.15
CA GLY A 20 18.16 10.16 3.28
C GLY A 20 16.92 10.99 3.62
N VAL A 21 15.76 10.67 3.03
CA VAL A 21 14.51 11.44 3.19
C VAL A 21 13.69 10.84 4.32
N GLN A 22 13.26 11.68 5.28
CA GLN A 22 12.36 11.21 6.33
C GLN A 22 10.95 10.98 5.77
N VAL A 23 10.37 9.83 6.10
CA VAL A 23 9.02 9.45 5.67
C VAL A 23 8.11 9.28 6.87
N ILE A 24 6.99 10.00 6.89
CA ILE A 24 5.99 9.92 7.96
C ILE A 24 4.62 9.55 7.36
N ASN A 25 3.77 8.90 8.17
CA ASN A 25 2.37 8.69 7.77
C ASN A 25 1.61 10.00 8.00
N MET A 26 0.87 10.47 7.00
CA MET A 26 0.10 11.72 7.07
C MET A 26 -0.88 11.74 8.25
N ASN A 27 -1.49 10.59 8.56
CA ASN A 27 -2.49 10.44 9.62
C ASN A 27 -1.87 9.97 10.95
N SER A 28 -0.57 10.19 11.17
CA SER A 28 0.08 9.85 12.44
C SER A 28 0.14 11.03 13.39
N THR A 29 0.20 10.74 14.69
CA THR A 29 0.44 11.74 15.75
C THR A 29 1.93 12.02 15.95
N ALA A 30 2.79 11.61 15.00
CA ALA A 30 4.22 11.84 15.09
C ALA A 30 4.52 13.34 14.90
N ALA A 31 5.59 13.82 15.54
CA ALA A 31 6.04 15.18 15.35
C ALA A 31 6.46 15.40 13.88
N VAL A 32 6.04 16.53 13.30
CA VAL A 32 6.46 16.94 11.96
C VAL A 32 7.96 17.27 11.99
N PRO A 33 8.78 16.73 11.07
CA PRO A 33 10.20 17.04 11.00
C PRO A 33 10.49 18.52 10.72
N SER A 34 11.58 19.05 11.28
CA SER A 34 12.02 20.45 11.12
C SER A 34 12.77 20.71 9.80
N GLY A 35 12.48 19.96 8.73
CA GLY A 35 13.16 20.05 7.44
C GLY A 35 12.47 19.17 6.40
N PRO A 36 12.98 19.09 5.15
CA PRO A 36 12.27 18.43 4.07
C PRO A 36 11.92 16.97 4.37
N PHE A 37 10.67 16.59 4.13
CA PHE A 37 10.14 15.27 4.44
C PHE A 37 9.18 14.78 3.36
N LEU A 38 8.86 13.50 3.44
CA LEU A 38 7.85 12.84 2.63
C LEU A 38 6.73 12.34 3.54
N THR A 39 5.50 12.54 3.12
CA THR A 39 4.32 11.90 3.70
C THR A 39 3.78 10.85 2.77
N TYR A 40 3.09 9.86 3.34
CA TYR A 40 2.25 8.95 2.58
C TYR A 40 0.88 8.79 3.24
N THR A 41 -0.13 8.53 2.42
CA THR A 41 -1.48 8.15 2.87
C THR A 41 -2.05 7.07 1.95
N PHE A 42 -2.83 6.15 2.50
CA PHE A 42 -3.59 5.19 1.69
C PHE A 42 -4.94 5.83 1.36
N GLU A 43 -5.30 5.87 0.08
CA GLU A 43 -6.58 6.43 -0.38
C GLU A 43 -7.74 5.43 -0.21
N GLY A 44 -7.39 4.15 -0.15
CA GLY A 44 -8.27 3.00 0.10
C GLY A 44 -7.39 1.77 0.27
N VAL A 45 -7.88 0.73 0.95
CA VAL A 45 -7.10 -0.50 1.18
C VAL A 45 -7.93 -1.71 0.79
N GLY A 46 -7.43 -2.48 -0.18
CA GLY A 46 -7.83 -3.87 -0.33
C GLY A 46 -9.09 -4.08 -1.15
N GLU A 47 -9.33 -3.25 -2.17
CA GLU A 47 -10.42 -3.53 -3.10
C GLU A 47 -10.08 -4.78 -3.92
N GLY A 48 -10.90 -5.81 -3.74
CA GLY A 48 -10.81 -7.07 -4.46
C GLY A 48 -11.07 -6.89 -5.95
N ARG A 49 -10.23 -7.49 -6.78
CA ARG A 49 -10.48 -7.58 -8.22
C ARG A 49 -10.81 -9.00 -8.63
N GLY A 50 -12.03 -9.17 -9.13
CA GLY A 50 -12.49 -10.41 -9.74
C GLY A 50 -13.14 -11.35 -8.73
N GLN A 51 -12.94 -12.66 -8.93
CA GLN A 51 -13.44 -13.69 -8.04
C GLN A 51 -12.28 -14.23 -7.21
N PRO A 52 -12.44 -14.34 -5.88
CA PRO A 52 -11.42 -14.94 -5.05
C PRO A 52 -11.26 -16.43 -5.36
N VAL A 53 -10.04 -16.93 -5.19
CA VAL A 53 -9.72 -18.36 -5.31
C VAL A 53 -9.88 -19.01 -3.94
N TYR A 54 -10.66 -20.08 -3.89
CA TYR A 54 -10.83 -20.90 -2.69
C TYR A 54 -10.03 -22.20 -2.81
N THR A 55 -9.22 -22.50 -1.81
CA THR A 55 -8.51 -23.78 -1.68
C THR A 55 -8.78 -24.40 -0.32
N GLN A 56 -8.69 -25.72 -0.25
CA GLN A 56 -8.71 -26.46 1.01
C GLN A 56 -7.27 -26.84 1.37
N GLU A 57 -6.79 -26.35 2.50
CA GLU A 57 -5.42 -26.59 2.98
C GLU A 57 -5.49 -26.88 4.49
N ASN A 58 -4.95 -28.03 4.93
CA ASN A 58 -4.84 -28.37 6.35
C ASN A 58 -6.14 -28.20 7.18
N ASN A 59 -7.27 -28.68 6.66
CA ASN A 59 -8.60 -28.57 7.30
C ASN A 59 -9.12 -27.11 7.42
N ARG A 60 -8.59 -26.19 6.60
CA ARG A 60 -9.03 -24.81 6.49
C ARG A 60 -9.52 -24.53 5.07
N LEU A 61 -10.52 -23.67 4.97
CA LEU A 61 -10.88 -23.02 3.71
C LEU A 61 -10.07 -21.74 3.61
N VAL A 62 -9.19 -21.65 2.61
CA VAL A 62 -8.34 -20.48 2.36
C VAL A 62 -8.86 -19.75 1.14
N GLN A 63 -9.17 -18.48 1.32
CA GLN A 63 -9.55 -17.53 0.28
C GLN A 63 -8.35 -16.66 -0.08
N ARG A 64 -7.98 -16.62 -1.36
CA ARG A 64 -6.93 -15.74 -1.89
C ARG A 64 -7.49 -14.82 -2.96
N GLU A 65 -7.16 -13.55 -2.88
CA GLU A 65 -7.62 -12.54 -3.82
C GLU A 65 -6.52 -11.53 -4.13
N THR A 66 -6.37 -11.17 -5.41
CA THR A 66 -5.55 -10.03 -5.79
C THR A 66 -6.33 -8.76 -5.50
N VAL A 67 -5.76 -7.93 -4.65
CA VAL A 67 -6.34 -6.62 -4.30
C VAL A 67 -5.49 -5.50 -4.86
N GLU A 68 -6.11 -4.35 -5.10
CA GLU A 68 -5.43 -3.12 -5.44
C GLU A 68 -5.57 -2.09 -4.31
N PHE A 69 -4.59 -1.20 -4.21
CA PHE A 69 -4.65 -0.04 -3.34
C PHE A 69 -3.76 1.08 -3.88
N THR A 70 -4.20 2.31 -3.65
CA THR A 70 -3.46 3.52 -4.05
C THR A 70 -2.84 4.17 -2.82
N VAL A 71 -1.57 4.52 -2.92
CA VAL A 71 -0.86 5.33 -1.92
C VAL A 71 -0.49 6.66 -2.55
N SER A 72 -0.92 7.72 -1.90
CA SER A 72 -0.51 9.08 -2.25
C SER A 72 0.77 9.42 -1.50
N PHE A 73 1.81 9.81 -2.24
CA PHE A 73 3.07 10.30 -1.69
C PHE A 73 3.14 11.81 -1.89
N MET A 74 3.61 12.54 -0.87
CA MET A 74 3.73 13.99 -0.95
C MET A 74 4.98 14.47 -0.23
N SER A 75 5.88 15.11 -0.97
CA SER A 75 7.04 15.79 -0.40
C SER A 75 6.63 17.15 0.14
N SER A 76 7.35 17.62 1.15
CA SER A 76 7.13 18.92 1.79
C SER A 76 8.48 19.55 2.10
N ALA A 77 8.70 20.80 1.68
CA ALA A 77 9.94 21.53 1.84
C ALA A 77 9.70 23.05 1.88
N GLU A 78 10.73 23.83 2.24
CA GLU A 78 10.68 25.30 2.22
C GLU A 78 10.73 25.86 0.80
N ASP A 79 11.38 25.16 -0.14
CA ASP A 79 11.50 25.57 -1.53
C ASP A 79 10.94 24.51 -2.50
N HIS A 80 10.42 25.00 -3.63
CA HIS A 80 9.77 24.17 -4.63
C HIS A 80 10.73 23.17 -5.30
N VAL A 81 11.98 23.57 -5.54
CA VAL A 81 12.96 22.72 -6.24
C VAL A 81 13.30 21.50 -5.38
N THR A 82 13.48 21.69 -4.07
CA THR A 82 13.69 20.60 -3.13
C THR A 82 12.49 19.66 -3.07
N ALA A 83 11.27 20.20 -2.99
CA ALA A 83 10.06 19.37 -2.99
C ALA A 83 9.94 18.51 -4.27
N VAL A 84 10.17 19.11 -5.45
CA VAL A 84 10.16 18.39 -6.74
C VAL A 84 11.24 17.31 -6.77
N ASN A 85 12.47 17.64 -6.39
CA ASN A 85 13.60 16.70 -6.42
C ASN A 85 13.37 15.49 -5.51
N ILE A 86 12.78 15.70 -4.32
CA ILE A 86 12.41 14.60 -3.43
C ILE A 86 11.39 13.68 -4.12
N ALA A 87 10.31 14.24 -4.67
CA ALA A 87 9.26 13.46 -5.31
C ALA A 87 9.80 12.64 -6.51
N LEU A 88 10.64 13.25 -7.36
CA LEU A 88 11.28 12.56 -8.49
C LEU A 88 12.18 11.40 -8.02
N ARG A 89 13.03 11.63 -7.02
CA ARG A 89 13.90 10.58 -6.47
C ARG A 89 13.11 9.41 -5.89
N VAL A 90 11.98 9.70 -5.23
CA VAL A 90 11.11 8.64 -4.71
C VAL A 90 10.43 7.88 -5.85
N GLN A 91 9.99 8.54 -6.92
CA GLN A 91 9.49 7.83 -8.11
C GLN A 91 10.54 6.91 -8.71
N ASP A 92 11.78 7.37 -8.88
CA ASP A 92 12.87 6.55 -9.40
C ASP A 92 13.20 5.37 -8.47
N TRP A 93 13.16 5.58 -7.16
CA TRP A 93 13.32 4.51 -6.18
C TRP A 93 12.20 3.47 -6.29
N LEU A 94 10.94 3.89 -6.45
CA LEU A 94 9.78 3.01 -6.67
C LEU A 94 9.81 2.28 -8.02
N ARG A 95 10.57 2.78 -9.01
CA ARG A 95 10.81 2.09 -10.29
C ARG A 95 11.94 1.06 -10.20
N THR A 96 12.83 1.19 -9.22
CA THR A 96 14.10 0.45 -9.15
C THR A 96 14.22 -0.37 -7.86
N ILE A 97 14.95 0.13 -6.85
CA ILE A 97 15.29 -0.59 -5.62
C ILE A 97 14.04 -0.91 -4.80
N GLY A 98 13.18 0.09 -4.59
CA GLY A 98 11.94 -0.06 -3.84
C GLY A 98 10.98 -1.06 -4.48
N ARG A 99 10.93 -1.12 -5.81
CA ARG A 99 10.16 -2.12 -6.54
C ARG A 99 10.56 -3.54 -6.16
N ASN A 100 11.86 -3.80 -6.09
CA ASN A 100 12.39 -5.12 -5.78
C ASN A 100 12.12 -5.50 -4.32
N GLN A 101 12.32 -4.56 -3.38
CA GLN A 101 12.03 -4.77 -1.97
C GLN A 101 10.54 -5.04 -1.71
N LEU A 102 9.65 -4.29 -2.38
CA LEU A 102 8.20 -4.51 -2.27
C LEU A 102 7.78 -5.87 -2.84
N LYS A 103 8.43 -6.32 -3.92
CA LYS A 103 8.15 -7.62 -4.55
C LYS A 103 8.44 -8.80 -3.62
N GLU A 104 9.42 -8.68 -2.72
CA GLU A 104 9.71 -9.70 -1.70
C GLU A 104 8.53 -9.90 -0.72
N LEU A 105 7.65 -8.90 -0.59
CA LEU A 105 6.43 -8.94 0.22
C LEU A 105 5.16 -9.19 -0.60
N ASP A 106 5.27 -9.72 -1.83
CA ASP A 106 4.14 -9.88 -2.75
C ASP A 106 3.41 -8.55 -3.04
N VAL A 107 4.17 -7.45 -3.16
CA VAL A 107 3.64 -6.16 -3.56
C VAL A 107 4.23 -5.71 -4.89
N VAL A 108 3.35 -5.42 -5.83
CA VAL A 108 3.71 -4.98 -7.18
C VAL A 108 3.34 -3.52 -7.34
N VAL A 109 4.32 -2.70 -7.73
CA VAL A 109 4.07 -1.34 -8.24
C VAL A 109 3.45 -1.47 -9.64
N SER A 110 2.17 -1.13 -9.76
CA SER A 110 1.41 -1.31 -11.00
C SER A 110 1.36 -0.06 -11.87
N ASN A 111 1.31 1.12 -11.24
CA ASN A 111 1.33 2.41 -11.90
C ASN A 111 1.93 3.47 -10.98
N ILE A 112 2.67 4.42 -11.56
CA ILE A 112 3.17 5.62 -10.87
C ILE A 112 2.64 6.81 -11.65
N GLY A 113 1.79 7.60 -11.00
CA GLY A 113 1.16 8.78 -11.58
C GLY A 113 2.13 9.95 -11.84
N PRO A 114 1.63 11.01 -12.49
CA PRO A 114 2.40 12.23 -12.70
C PRO A 114 2.69 12.94 -11.36
N LEU A 115 3.68 13.82 -11.37
CA LEU A 115 3.89 14.76 -10.27
C LEU A 115 2.95 15.96 -10.43
N ASP A 116 2.28 16.31 -9.35
CA ASP A 116 1.40 17.47 -9.27
C ASP A 116 1.85 18.41 -8.14
N ASN A 117 1.69 19.71 -8.38
CA ASN A 117 1.86 20.71 -7.34
C ASN A 117 0.68 20.61 -6.36
N ARG A 118 0.99 20.45 -5.07
CA ARG A 118 0.02 20.35 -3.98
C ARG A 118 0.34 21.35 -2.86
N ASP A 119 0.96 22.48 -3.22
CA ASP A 119 1.30 23.59 -2.33
C ASP A 119 0.06 24.02 -1.54
N ILE A 120 0.29 24.35 -0.27
CA ILE A 120 -0.77 24.89 0.59
C ILE A 120 -0.28 26.15 1.29
N VAL A 121 -1.25 26.99 1.68
CA VAL A 121 -1.00 28.12 2.57
C VAL A 121 -1.32 27.67 3.99
N VAL A 122 -0.34 27.78 4.90
CA VAL A 122 -0.51 27.53 6.33
C VAL A 122 -0.29 28.86 7.06
N GLY A 123 -1.38 29.48 7.51
CA GLY A 123 -1.32 30.83 8.07
C GLY A 123 -0.88 31.86 7.02
N ASN A 124 0.32 32.41 7.18
CA ASN A 124 0.92 33.39 6.25
C ASN A 124 2.09 32.80 5.44
N GLU A 125 2.40 31.51 5.61
CA GLU A 125 3.52 30.85 4.96
C GLU A 125 3.03 29.87 3.90
N TRP A 126 3.83 29.72 2.84
CA TRP A 126 3.61 28.69 1.82
C TRP A 126 4.41 27.45 2.20
N GLU A 127 3.73 26.32 2.32
CA GLU A 127 4.39 25.02 2.40
C GLU A 127 4.50 24.46 0.98
N ARG A 128 5.74 24.27 0.49
CA ARG A 128 5.98 23.77 -0.86
C ARG A 128 5.82 22.26 -0.89
N ARG A 129 4.90 21.77 -1.70
CA ARG A 129 4.51 20.36 -1.75
C ARG A 129 4.39 19.86 -3.17
N MET A 130 4.98 18.69 -3.41
CA MET A 130 4.83 17.96 -4.67
C MET A 130 4.35 16.56 -4.35
N GLY A 131 3.26 16.15 -4.99
CA GLY A 131 2.66 14.84 -4.76
C GLY A 131 2.49 14.04 -6.04
N PHE A 132 2.33 12.74 -5.86
CA PHE A 132 1.97 11.80 -6.91
C PHE A 132 1.33 10.57 -6.27
N ASP A 133 0.50 9.88 -7.05
CA ASP A 133 -0.21 8.69 -6.58
C ASP A 133 0.39 7.44 -7.22
N VAL A 134 0.40 6.35 -6.47
CA VAL A 134 0.98 5.08 -6.90
C VAL A 134 0.00 3.97 -6.63
N ASP A 135 -0.32 3.21 -7.67
CA ASP A 135 -1.21 2.07 -7.57
C ASP A 135 -0.38 0.80 -7.36
N PHE A 136 -0.72 0.06 -6.31
CA PHE A 136 -0.09 -1.20 -5.96
C PHE A 136 -1.08 -2.36 -6.08
N ARG A 137 -0.53 -3.55 -6.27
CA ARG A 137 -1.25 -4.82 -6.20
C ARG A 137 -0.60 -5.74 -5.18
N THR A 138 -1.39 -6.52 -4.47
CA THR A 138 -0.91 -7.56 -3.56
C THR A 138 -1.95 -8.66 -3.38
N THR A 139 -1.57 -9.80 -2.80
CA THR A 139 -2.52 -10.85 -2.42
C THR A 139 -3.07 -10.63 -1.02
N SER A 140 -4.39 -10.61 -0.87
CA SER A 140 -5.07 -10.76 0.41
C SER A 140 -5.42 -12.22 0.65
N VAL A 141 -5.01 -12.76 1.79
CA VAL A 141 -5.32 -14.15 2.21
C VAL A 141 -6.23 -14.17 3.44
N ALA A 142 -7.46 -14.64 3.31
CA ALA A 142 -8.36 -14.87 4.44
C ALA A 142 -8.57 -16.38 4.60
N ASP A 143 -8.77 -16.86 5.82
CA ASP A 143 -8.93 -18.28 6.09
C ASP A 143 -9.90 -18.53 7.24
N GLN A 144 -10.62 -19.64 7.14
CA GLN A 144 -11.58 -20.09 8.15
C GLN A 144 -11.50 -21.61 8.31
N ASP A 145 -12.07 -22.11 9.40
CA ASP A 145 -12.20 -23.55 9.59
C ASP A 145 -13.08 -24.16 8.51
N LEU A 146 -12.73 -25.36 8.04
CA LEU A 146 -13.53 -26.03 7.03
C LEU A 146 -14.77 -26.64 7.67
N GLU A 147 -15.95 -26.18 7.25
CA GLU A 147 -17.22 -26.77 7.65
C GLU A 147 -17.59 -27.92 6.71
N TYR A 148 -17.93 -29.07 7.30
CA TYR A 148 -18.37 -30.26 6.56
C TYR A 148 -19.85 -30.51 6.80
N ILE A 149 -20.57 -30.92 5.74
CA ILE A 149 -21.92 -31.45 5.89
C ILE A 149 -21.81 -32.92 6.29
N GLU A 150 -22.03 -33.21 7.57
CA GLU A 150 -21.92 -34.59 8.08
C GLU A 150 -23.12 -35.48 7.71
N LYS A 151 -24.32 -34.90 7.57
CA LYS A 151 -25.56 -35.64 7.31
C LYS A 151 -26.48 -34.86 6.37
N VAL A 152 -26.92 -35.52 5.30
CA VAL A 152 -27.95 -35.01 4.39
C VAL A 152 -29.20 -35.87 4.50
N LYS A 153 -30.34 -35.26 4.81
CA LYS A 153 -31.65 -35.91 4.66
C LYS A 153 -32.14 -35.70 3.23
N ILE A 154 -32.14 -36.76 2.44
CA ILE A 154 -32.75 -36.77 1.10
C ILE A 154 -34.20 -37.20 1.26
N ALA A 155 -35.15 -36.27 1.10
CA ALA A 155 -36.55 -36.64 0.98
C ALA A 155 -36.78 -37.19 -0.44
N ASN A 156 -37.12 -38.49 -0.52
CA ASN A 156 -37.58 -39.26 -1.70
C ASN A 156 -36.57 -40.12 -2.49
N LYS A 157 -35.82 -41.02 -1.83
CA LYS A 157 -35.63 -42.42 -2.26
C LYS A 157 -34.73 -43.21 -1.31
N ILE A 158 -35.15 -44.43 -0.96
CA ILE A 158 -34.27 -45.48 -0.47
C ILE A 158 -33.50 -45.98 -1.70
N ILE A 159 -32.17 -45.86 -1.69
CA ILE A 159 -31.31 -46.52 -2.67
C ILE A 159 -30.63 -47.66 -1.93
N THR A 160 -31.01 -48.89 -2.29
CA THR A 160 -30.38 -50.15 -1.88
C THR A 160 -29.30 -50.52 -2.89
#